data_AF-A0A1M7P9X3-F1
#
_entry.id   AF-A0A1M7P9X3-F1
#
_cell.length_a   1.000
_cell.length_b   1.000
_cell.length_c   1.000
_cell.angle_alpha   90.00
_cell.angle_beta   90.00
_cell.angle_gamma   90.00
#
_symmetry.space_group_name_H-M   'P 1'
#
loop_
_entity.id
_entity.type
_entity.pdbx_description
1 polymer ?
#
loop_
_entity_poly.entity_id
_entity_poly.type
_entity_poly.pdbx_seq_one_letter_code
_entity_poly.pdbx_strand_id
1 'polypeptide(L)'
;MVLVPSALAASLQTGWLPSDGGSFPASAAESGDTFAGTVADWFAAATAGAFPCTTAAARRPQLAAAAGGALAAGNPSVAGTQLALALTGYLTGQVFGPGTASPPAATSAAQTAFGAVFADVDSGVVQRADRIASGIHLLALSTIVVFPPVVGPPVPVT
;
A
#
# COMPACT_ATOMS: atom_id res chain seq x y z
N MET A 1 7.57 14.79 -8.18
CA MET A 1 8.15 14.07 -7.04
C MET A 1 7.75 12.62 -7.15
N VAL A 2 8.73 11.74 -7.20
CA VAL A 2 8.57 10.30 -7.43
C VAL A 2 8.16 9.62 -6.12
N LEU A 3 7.41 8.53 -6.18
CA LEU A 3 7.18 7.65 -5.03
C LEU A 3 8.54 7.22 -4.44
N VAL A 4 8.91 7.73 -3.25
CA VAL A 4 10.25 7.50 -2.66
C VAL A 4 10.20 6.31 -1.70
N PRO A 5 10.71 5.11 -2.06
CA PRO A 5 10.59 3.92 -1.21
C PRO A 5 11.34 4.05 0.13
N SER A 6 12.46 4.77 0.17
CA SER A 6 13.23 4.99 1.40
C SER A 6 12.47 5.84 2.43
N ALA A 7 11.64 6.79 1.98
CA ALA A 7 10.79 7.58 2.87
C ALA A 7 9.69 6.71 3.50
N LEU A 8 9.11 5.80 2.72
CA LEU A 8 8.15 4.82 3.22
C LEU A 8 8.82 3.86 4.23
N ALA A 9 10.00 3.34 3.91
CA ALA A 9 10.74 2.46 4.81
C ALA A 9 11.04 3.15 6.16
N ALA A 10 11.53 4.39 6.15
CA ALA A 10 11.77 5.16 7.37
C ALA A 10 10.50 5.39 8.20
N SER A 11 9.36 5.66 7.53
CA SER A 11 8.06 5.80 8.19
C SER A 11 7.58 4.49 8.82
N LEU A 12 7.74 3.36 8.11
CA LEU A 12 7.42 2.03 8.65
C LEU A 12 8.28 1.70 9.87
N GLN A 13 9.58 2.02 9.86
CA GLN A 13 10.49 1.80 11.00
C GLN A 13 10.13 2.66 12.23
N THR A 14 9.66 3.88 12.00
CA THR A 14 9.38 4.82 13.10
C THR A 14 7.99 4.59 13.68
N GLY A 15 7.01 4.33 12.82
CA GLY A 15 5.61 4.27 13.20
C GLY A 15 5.09 2.87 13.48
N TRP A 16 5.42 1.89 12.62
CA TRP A 16 4.72 0.61 12.59
C TRP A 16 5.54 -0.59 13.10
N LEU A 17 6.82 -0.64 12.73
CA LEU A 17 7.79 -1.64 13.14
C LEU A 17 8.74 -0.99 14.15
N PRO A 18 8.41 -0.94 15.45
CA PRO A 18 9.28 -0.33 16.44
C PRO A 18 10.68 -0.95 16.42
N SER A 19 11.70 -0.12 16.64
CA SER A 19 13.08 -0.55 16.86
C SER A 19 13.18 -1.51 18.05
N ASP A 20 14.26 -2.31 18.13
CA ASP A 20 14.49 -3.24 19.24
C ASP A 20 14.31 -2.55 20.61
N GLY A 21 13.30 -2.97 21.37
CA GLY A 21 12.92 -2.40 22.67
C GLY A 21 11.71 -1.45 22.67
N GLY A 22 11.14 -1.11 21.51
CA GLY A 22 9.90 -0.33 21.41
C GLY A 22 8.63 -1.18 21.56
N SER A 23 7.52 -0.53 21.92
CA SER A 23 6.22 -1.19 22.08
C SER A 23 5.56 -1.41 20.72
N PHE A 24 5.26 -2.67 20.40
CA PHE A 24 4.39 -2.98 19.26
C PHE A 24 2.98 -2.42 19.48
N PRO A 25 2.23 -2.12 18.40
CA PRO A 25 0.81 -1.80 18.51
C PRO A 25 0.08 -2.84 19.36
N ALA A 26 -0.80 -2.39 20.25
CA ALA A 26 -1.44 -3.25 21.25
C ALA A 26 -2.47 -4.21 20.64
N SER A 27 -2.87 -3.98 19.37
CA SER A 27 -3.81 -4.82 18.65
C SER A 27 -3.54 -4.85 17.14
N ALA A 28 -4.07 -5.88 16.46
CA ALA A 28 -4.05 -5.95 15.00
C ALA A 28 -4.76 -4.76 14.33
N ALA A 29 -5.82 -4.24 14.95
CA ALA A 29 -6.54 -3.07 14.45
C ALA A 29 -5.69 -1.80 14.52
N GLU A 30 -4.99 -1.57 15.64
CA GLU A 30 -4.07 -0.45 15.80
C GLU A 30 -2.90 -0.58 14.81
N SER A 31 -2.32 -1.77 14.70
CA SER A 31 -1.27 -2.07 13.73
C SER A 31 -1.70 -1.79 12.29
N GLY A 32 -2.94 -2.18 11.94
CA GLY A 32 -3.55 -1.91 10.64
C GLY A 32 -3.74 -0.42 10.36
N ASP A 33 -4.19 0.37 11.35
CA ASP A 33 -4.35 1.82 11.19
C ASP A 33 -3.00 2.53 11.06
N THR A 34 -2.00 2.16 11.87
CA THR A 34 -0.65 2.72 11.75
C THR A 34 -0.04 2.41 10.39
N PHE A 35 -0.12 1.15 9.94
CA PHE A 35 0.32 0.76 8.61
C PHE A 35 -0.38 1.59 7.51
N ALA A 36 -1.71 1.65 7.54
CA ALA A 36 -2.48 2.39 6.55
C ALA A 36 -2.17 3.89 6.55
N GLY A 37 -1.92 4.47 7.73
CA GLY A 37 -1.43 5.83 7.90
C GLY A 37 -0.12 6.06 7.15
N THR A 38 0.91 5.26 7.43
CA THR A 38 2.23 5.40 6.77
C THR A 38 2.14 5.32 5.24
N VAL A 39 1.32 4.40 4.71
CA VAL A 39 1.12 4.25 3.26
C VAL A 39 0.35 5.43 2.68
N ALA A 40 -0.73 5.87 3.32
CA ALA A 40 -1.54 6.99 2.84
C ALA A 40 -0.77 8.31 2.89
N ASP A 41 0.01 8.54 3.93
CA ASP A 41 0.85 9.74 4.09
C ASP A 41 1.99 9.75 3.06
N TRP A 42 2.57 8.58 2.75
CA TRP A 42 3.55 8.45 1.67
C TRP A 42 2.97 8.84 0.31
N PHE A 43 1.76 8.39 -0.01
CA PHE A 43 1.06 8.82 -1.23
C PHE A 43 0.68 10.30 -1.19
N ALA A 44 0.24 10.83 -0.04
CA ALA A 44 -0.09 12.25 0.11
C ALA A 44 1.14 13.15 -0.10
N ALA A 45 2.31 12.74 0.40
CA ALA A 45 3.57 13.43 0.18
C ALA A 45 3.98 13.39 -1.31
N ALA A 46 3.77 12.27 -2.00
CA ALA A 46 3.96 12.21 -3.45
C ALA A 46 3.01 13.17 -4.19
N THR A 47 1.75 13.27 -3.73
CA THR A 47 0.74 14.18 -4.30
C THR A 47 1.12 15.65 -4.12
N ALA A 48 1.63 16.03 -2.96
CA ALA A 48 2.18 17.37 -2.72
C ALA A 48 3.32 17.72 -3.71
N GLY A 49 4.02 16.71 -4.21
CA GLY A 49 5.03 16.86 -5.26
C GLY A 49 4.53 16.52 -6.68
N ALA A 50 3.24 16.72 -6.96
CA ALA A 50 2.56 16.58 -8.25
C ALA A 50 2.24 15.14 -8.73
N PHE A 51 2.24 14.13 -7.85
CA PHE A 51 1.66 12.83 -8.17
C PHE A 51 0.11 12.92 -8.16
N PRO A 52 -0.63 12.53 -9.21
CA PRO A 52 -2.05 12.87 -9.32
C PRO A 52 -3.01 12.03 -8.44
N CYS A 53 -2.55 11.45 -7.33
CA CYS A 53 -3.34 10.53 -6.50
C CYS A 53 -4.17 11.29 -5.44
N THR A 54 -5.45 11.58 -5.74
CA THR A 54 -6.28 12.46 -4.89
C THR A 54 -7.06 11.73 -3.78
N THR A 55 -7.22 10.41 -3.90
CA THR A 55 -8.04 9.60 -2.99
C THR A 55 -7.24 8.88 -1.91
N ALA A 56 -5.92 9.06 -1.86
CA ALA A 56 -5.02 8.32 -0.98
C ALA A 56 -5.41 8.44 0.50
N ALA A 57 -5.63 9.67 0.96
CA ALA A 57 -6.06 9.95 2.33
C ALA A 57 -7.50 9.48 2.59
N ALA A 58 -8.42 9.72 1.65
CA ALA A 58 -9.84 9.35 1.82
C ALA A 58 -10.06 7.83 1.94
N ARG A 59 -9.20 7.03 1.31
CA ARG A 59 -9.27 5.56 1.34
C ARG A 59 -8.49 4.93 2.50
N ARG A 60 -7.78 5.72 3.32
CA ARG A 60 -7.03 5.21 4.49
C ARG A 60 -7.88 4.32 5.40
N PRO A 61 -9.14 4.66 5.78
CA PRO A 61 -9.92 3.80 6.68
C PRO A 61 -10.21 2.41 6.09
N GLN A 62 -10.35 2.32 4.76
CA GLN A 62 -10.57 1.06 4.06
C GLN A 62 -9.31 0.18 4.11
N LEU A 63 -8.14 0.80 3.88
CA LEU A 63 -6.84 0.11 4.01
C LEU A 63 -6.58 -0.30 5.46
N ALA A 64 -6.89 0.55 6.44
CA ALA A 64 -6.72 0.25 7.86
C ALA A 64 -7.53 -0.96 8.30
N ALA A 65 -8.81 -1.02 7.93
CA ALA A 65 -9.68 -2.14 8.24
C ALA A 65 -9.18 -3.44 7.59
N ALA A 66 -8.79 -3.39 6.31
CA ALA A 66 -8.30 -4.55 5.59
C ALA A 66 -6.93 -5.04 6.10
N ALA A 67 -6.01 -4.13 6.41
CA ALA A 67 -4.72 -4.44 7.01
C ALA A 67 -4.89 -5.02 8.43
N GLY A 68 -5.79 -4.46 9.24
CA GLY A 68 -6.10 -4.99 10.57
C GLY A 68 -6.67 -6.41 10.52
N GLY A 69 -7.55 -6.70 9.56
CA GLY A 69 -8.04 -8.05 9.30
C GLY A 69 -6.93 -9.01 8.88
N ALA A 70 -6.03 -8.58 7.98
CA ALA A 70 -4.88 -9.37 7.53
C ALA A 70 -3.94 -9.73 8.69
N LEU A 71 -3.65 -8.77 9.57
CA LEU A 71 -2.77 -8.95 10.71
C LEU A 71 -3.42 -9.78 11.83
N ALA A 72 -4.75 -9.76 11.94
CA ALA A 72 -5.50 -10.60 12.88
C ALA A 72 -5.53 -12.09 12.48
N ALA A 73 -5.12 -12.45 11.26
CA ALA A 73 -5.19 -13.82 10.76
C ALA A 73 -4.27 -14.81 11.51
N GLY A 74 -3.26 -14.32 12.25
CA GLY A 74 -2.38 -15.15 13.09
C GLY A 74 -1.46 -16.13 12.34
N ASN A 75 -1.48 -16.11 11.00
CA ASN A 75 -0.62 -16.92 10.15
C ASN A 75 0.16 -16.00 9.19
N PRO A 76 1.51 -16.09 9.14
CA PRO A 76 2.33 -15.15 8.39
C PRO A 76 2.09 -15.19 6.88
N SER A 77 1.88 -16.37 6.31
CA SER A 77 1.59 -16.54 4.88
C SER A 77 0.21 -15.97 4.52
N VAL A 78 -0.79 -16.19 5.38
CA VAL A 78 -2.14 -15.65 5.20
C VAL A 78 -2.14 -14.13 5.36
N ALA A 79 -1.48 -13.61 6.40
CA ALA A 79 -1.35 -12.18 6.65
C ALA A 79 -0.65 -11.47 5.48
N GLY A 80 0.45 -12.04 4.96
CA GLY A 80 1.16 -11.48 3.81
C GLY A 80 0.31 -11.45 2.55
N THR A 81 -0.46 -12.51 2.31
CA THR A 81 -1.39 -12.60 1.18
C THR A 81 -2.50 -11.56 1.30
N GLN A 82 -3.16 -11.49 2.45
CA GLN A 82 -4.28 -10.57 2.68
C GLN A 82 -3.82 -9.11 2.68
N LEU A 83 -2.64 -8.79 3.22
CA LEU A 83 -2.10 -7.43 3.20
C LEU A 83 -1.78 -6.97 1.77
N ALA A 84 -1.21 -7.84 0.94
CA ALA A 84 -0.97 -7.52 -0.48
C ALA A 84 -2.28 -7.29 -1.25
N LEU A 85 -3.33 -8.06 -0.95
CA LEU A 85 -4.65 -7.86 -1.52
C LEU A 85 -5.30 -6.56 -1.02
N ALA A 86 -5.16 -6.23 0.26
CA ALA A 86 -5.62 -4.98 0.84
C ALA A 86 -4.97 -3.78 0.15
N LEU A 87 -3.65 -3.81 -0.04
CA LEU A 87 -2.91 -2.79 -0.79
C LEU A 87 -3.33 -2.74 -2.25
N THR A 88 -3.54 -3.89 -2.90
CA THR A 88 -4.04 -3.95 -4.28
C THR A 88 -5.40 -3.26 -4.40
N GLY A 89 -6.34 -3.56 -3.50
CA GLY A 89 -7.66 -2.90 -3.46
C GLY A 89 -7.62 -1.42 -3.08
N TYR A 90 -6.62 -1.02 -2.28
CA TYR A 90 -6.35 0.38 -2.00
C TYR A 90 -5.85 1.11 -3.25
N LEU A 91 -4.90 0.52 -3.98
CA LEU A 91 -4.29 1.09 -5.18
C LEU A 91 -5.28 1.17 -6.34
N THR A 92 -6.04 0.12 -6.64
CA THR A 92 -7.03 0.10 -7.73
C THR A 92 -8.12 1.16 -7.58
N GLY A 93 -8.44 1.52 -6.34
CA GLY A 93 -9.41 2.56 -6.07
C GLY A 93 -8.82 3.97 -6.07
N GLN A 94 -7.53 4.14 -6.40
CA GLN A 94 -6.93 5.46 -6.52
C GLN A 94 -7.36 6.15 -7.81
N VAL A 95 -7.69 7.44 -7.69
CA VAL A 95 -8.04 8.30 -8.81
C VAL A 95 -6.84 9.18 -9.18
N PHE A 96 -6.53 9.21 -10.47
CA PHE A 96 -5.42 9.92 -11.11
C PHE A 96 -5.95 10.94 -12.13
N GLY A 97 -6.58 12.01 -11.63
CA GLY A 97 -7.26 12.99 -12.48
C GLY A 97 -8.43 12.35 -13.26
N PRO A 98 -8.41 12.36 -14.61
CA PRO A 98 -9.45 11.69 -15.40
C PRO A 98 -9.32 10.16 -15.42
N GLY A 99 -8.18 9.60 -14.98
CA GLY A 99 -7.94 8.16 -14.98
C GLY A 99 -8.15 7.50 -13.61
N THR A 100 -8.35 6.19 -13.62
CA THR A 100 -8.41 5.33 -12.44
C THR A 100 -7.26 4.31 -12.47
N ALA A 101 -6.80 3.90 -11.31
CA ALA A 101 -5.79 2.85 -11.20
C ALA A 101 -6.32 1.49 -11.65
N SER A 102 -5.55 0.76 -12.45
CA SER A 102 -5.77 -0.66 -12.74
C SER A 102 -5.31 -1.53 -11.57
N PRO A 103 -5.69 -2.82 -11.55
CA PRO A 103 -5.01 -3.81 -10.73
C PRO A 103 -3.50 -3.80 -10.98
N PRO A 104 -2.65 -3.82 -9.93
CA PRO A 104 -1.21 -3.94 -10.05
C PRO A 104 -0.82 -5.30 -10.66
N ALA A 105 0.13 -5.31 -11.59
CA ALA A 105 0.65 -6.57 -12.14
C ALA A 105 1.55 -7.33 -11.15
N ALA A 106 2.12 -6.65 -10.15
CA ALA A 106 3.07 -7.23 -9.19
C ALA A 106 2.43 -7.74 -7.89
N THR A 107 1.12 -8.02 -7.86
CA THR A 107 0.44 -8.47 -6.63
C THR A 107 1.05 -9.73 -6.05
N SER A 108 1.37 -10.73 -6.87
CA SER A 108 2.00 -11.98 -6.40
C SER A 108 3.40 -11.75 -5.80
N ALA A 109 4.20 -10.87 -6.40
CA ALA A 109 5.52 -10.52 -5.88
C ALA A 109 5.41 -9.85 -4.49
N ALA A 110 4.42 -8.98 -4.30
CA ALA A 110 4.17 -8.35 -3.01
C ALA A 110 3.67 -9.34 -1.96
N GLN A 111 2.83 -10.31 -2.33
CA GLN A 111 2.41 -11.41 -1.45
C GLN A 111 3.63 -12.18 -0.91
N THR A 112 4.56 -12.54 -1.80
CA THR A 112 5.80 -13.23 -1.41
C THR A 112 6.66 -12.36 -0.51
N ALA A 113 6.84 -11.07 -0.83
CA ALA A 113 7.64 -10.15 -0.03
C ALA A 113 7.07 -9.98 1.39
N PHE A 114 5.77 -9.77 1.54
CA PHE A 114 5.14 -9.62 2.85
C PHE A 114 5.10 -10.92 3.63
N GLY A 115 4.79 -12.04 2.97
CA GLY A 115 4.82 -13.36 3.59
C GLY A 115 6.21 -13.71 4.14
N ALA A 116 7.28 -13.40 3.39
CA ALA A 116 8.64 -13.59 3.86
C ALA A 116 8.96 -12.72 5.07
N VAL A 117 8.53 -11.46 5.10
CA VAL A 117 8.76 -10.58 6.25
C VAL A 117 8.01 -11.04 7.50
N PHE A 118 6.78 -11.53 7.34
CA PHE A 118 6.00 -12.05 8.48
C PHE A 118 6.49 -13.42 8.96
N ALA A 119 7.13 -14.21 8.11
CA ALA A 119 7.76 -15.47 8.49
C ALA A 119 9.14 -15.27 9.14
N ASP A 120 9.85 -14.21 8.77
CA ASP A 120 11.21 -13.88 9.20
C ASP A 120 11.21 -12.81 10.31
N VAL A 121 10.63 -13.17 11.46
CA VAL A 121 10.54 -12.28 12.63
C VAL A 121 11.89 -12.07 13.35
N ASP A 122 12.91 -12.83 12.99
CA ASP A 122 14.26 -12.70 13.53
C ASP A 122 15.11 -11.68 12.75
N SER A 123 14.70 -11.32 11.53
CA SER A 123 15.36 -10.27 10.74
C SER A 123 15.24 -8.89 11.39
N GLY A 124 16.28 -8.06 11.25
CA GLY A 124 16.29 -6.72 11.82
C GLY A 124 15.17 -5.82 11.28
N VAL A 125 14.66 -4.92 12.13
CA VAL A 125 13.57 -3.98 11.82
C VAL A 125 13.78 -3.21 10.51
N VAL A 126 15.01 -2.73 10.27
CA VAL A 126 15.38 -2.02 9.04
C VAL A 126 15.16 -2.89 7.81
N GLN A 127 15.65 -4.13 7.84
CA GLN A 127 15.54 -5.07 6.71
C GLN A 127 14.07 -5.42 6.42
N ARG A 128 13.25 -5.60 7.46
CA ARG A 128 11.81 -5.84 7.30
C ARG A 128 11.11 -4.64 6.67
N ALA A 129 11.37 -3.45 7.16
CA ALA A 129 10.78 -2.22 6.64
C ALA A 129 11.17 -1.97 5.17
N ASP A 130 12.44 -2.19 4.81
CA ASP A 130 12.91 -2.05 3.43
C ASP A 130 12.24 -3.06 2.48
N ARG A 131 12.08 -4.32 2.91
CA ARG A 131 11.37 -5.34 2.13
C ARG A 131 9.89 -4.99 1.94
N ILE A 132 9.21 -4.53 2.98
CA ILE A 132 7.81 -4.11 2.91
C ILE A 132 7.67 -2.88 2.01
N ALA A 133 8.50 -1.86 2.20
CA ALA A 133 8.48 -0.65 1.38
C ALA A 133 8.74 -0.96 -0.10
N SER A 134 9.69 -1.86 -0.39
CA SER A 134 9.98 -2.32 -1.75
C SER A 134 8.78 -3.02 -2.39
N GLY A 135 8.08 -3.89 -1.64
CA GLY A 135 6.87 -4.56 -2.10
C GLY A 135 5.72 -3.59 -2.40
N ILE A 136 5.50 -2.61 -1.51
CA ILE A 136 4.49 -1.55 -1.71
C ILE A 136 4.85 -0.68 -2.92
N HIS A 137 6.12 -0.33 -3.07
CA HIS A 137 6.60 0.46 -4.20
C HIS A 137 6.43 -0.28 -5.54
N LEU A 138 6.74 -1.59 -5.58
CA LEU A 138 6.51 -2.45 -6.75
C LEU A 138 5.02 -2.52 -7.13
N LEU A 139 4.12 -2.65 -6.14
CA LEU A 139 2.69 -2.57 -6.39
C LEU A 139 2.31 -1.22 -7.00
N ALA A 140 2.78 -0.13 -6.41
CA ALA A 140 2.46 1.21 -6.89
C ALA A 140 2.99 1.48 -8.31
N LEU A 141 4.19 1.00 -8.66
CA LEU A 141 4.77 1.14 -10.00
C LEU A 141 4.10 0.23 -11.05
N SER A 142 3.66 -0.96 -10.65
CA SER A 142 2.98 -1.91 -11.54
C SER A 142 1.48 -1.63 -11.69
N THR A 143 0.97 -0.60 -10.99
CA THR A 143 -0.38 -0.06 -11.14
C THR A 143 -0.38 0.87 -12.35
N ILE A 144 -1.11 0.52 -13.40
CA ILE A 144 -1.24 1.35 -14.61
C ILE A 144 -2.43 2.29 -14.41
N VAL A 145 -2.30 3.56 -14.78
CA VAL A 145 -3.46 4.47 -14.83
C VAL A 145 -4.24 4.20 -16.11
N VAL A 146 -5.49 3.76 -15.97
CA VAL A 146 -6.43 3.55 -17.08
C VAL A 146 -7.28 4.79 -17.21
N PHE A 147 -7.26 5.40 -18.40
CA PHE A 147 -8.12 6.52 -18.74
C PHE A 147 -9.41 6.00 -19.38
N PRO A 148 -10.60 6.47 -18.98
CA PRO A 148 -11.83 6.15 -19.67
C PRO A 148 -11.73 6.63 -21.13
N PRO A 149 -12.30 5.88 -22.09
CA PRO A 149 -12.28 6.30 -23.49
C PRO A 149 -12.97 7.66 -23.62
N VAL A 150 -12.42 8.55 -24.45
CA VAL A 150 -13.10 9.80 -24.80
C VAL A 150 -14.35 9.42 -25.58
N VAL A 151 -15.52 9.46 -24.92
CA VAL A 151 -16.79 9.26 -25.59
C VAL A 151 -17.03 10.53 -26.42
N GLY A 152 -16.65 10.46 -27.71
CA GLY A 152 -17.05 11.47 -28.67
C GLY A 152 -18.58 11.54 -28.78
N PRO A 153 -19.15 12.67 -29.21
CA PRO A 153 -20.59 12.74 -29.47
C PRO A 153 -20.99 11.62 -30.45
N PRO A 154 -22.19 11.01 -30.29
CA PRO A 154 -22.65 9.97 -31.20
C PRO A 154 -22.59 10.49 -32.63
N VAL A 155 -21.86 9.76 -33.49
CA VAL A 155 -21.80 10.10 -34.92
C VAL A 155 -23.22 9.91 -35.48
N PRO A 156 -23.81 10.92 -36.15
CA PRO A 156 -25.11 10.75 -36.77
C PRO A 156 -25.06 9.55 -37.71
N VAL A 157 -26.00 8.62 -37.53
CA VAL A 157 -26.22 7.55 -38.50
C VAL A 157 -26.80 8.21 -39.74
N THR A 158 -26.02 8.26 -40.82
CA THR A 158 -26.47 8.70 -42.15
C THR A 158 -26.95 7.52 -42.97
#